data_AF-A0A0K8T8P0-F1
#
_entry.id   AF-A0A0K8T8P0-F1
#
_cell.length_a   1.000
_cell.length_b   1.000
_cell.length_c   1.000
_cell.angle_alpha   90.00
_cell.angle_beta   90.00
_cell.angle_gamma   90.00
#
_symmetry.space_group_name_H-M   'P 1'
#
loop_
_entity.id
_entity.type
_entity.pdbx_description
1 polymer ?
#
loop_
_entity_poly.entity_id
_entity_poly.type
_entity_poly.pdbx_seq_one_letter_code
_entity_poly.pdbx_strand_id
1 'polypeptide(L)'
;LSYGLYPVKMVVRGDHTSVDFSLAVVPPRTECVVFSIDGSFTASVSVTGRDPKVRAGAVDVVRHWQELGYLIVYITGRPDMQQQRVLAWLAQHNFPHGLVSFADGLSTDPLGHKAVYIKSLMQDHGVLIHAAYGSSKDISVYSSIGLRPNQIFIVGKVSKKHHQQSTVLMEGYAAHLASLMSHGGSRPAQGNARMVLVPRSGFGHSASIRRRRSAKRTISFPASSLPPNYTSEMKKPDRL
;
A
#
# COMPACT_ATOMS: atom_id res chain seq x y z
N LEU A 1 26.26 -6.19 7.21
CA LEU A 1 25.53 -5.12 6.50
C LEU A 1 25.33 -3.98 7.48
N SER A 2 25.51 -2.72 7.06
CA SER A 2 25.13 -1.58 7.91
C SER A 2 23.61 -1.47 7.99
N TYR A 3 23.08 -0.54 8.79
CA TYR A 3 21.64 -0.30 8.83
C TYR A 3 21.18 0.32 7.50
N GLY A 4 20.08 -0.19 6.95
CA GLY A 4 19.55 0.28 5.67
C GLY A 4 18.61 -0.71 4.97
N LEU A 5 18.03 -0.25 3.86
CA LEU A 5 17.34 -1.11 2.89
C LEU A 5 18.28 -1.49 1.76
N TYR A 6 18.35 -2.78 1.47
CA TYR A 6 19.21 -3.35 0.43
C TYR A 6 18.33 -4.10 -0.58
N PRO A 7 18.31 -3.69 -1.87
CA PRO A 7 17.71 -4.51 -2.91
C PRO A 7 18.58 -5.76 -3.11
N VAL A 8 17.95 -6.93 -3.15
CA VAL A 8 18.59 -8.22 -3.35
C VAL A 8 17.92 -8.92 -4.53
N LYS A 9 18.73 -9.40 -5.45
CA LYS A 9 18.32 -10.26 -6.57
C LYS A 9 18.90 -11.64 -6.36
N MET A 10 18.04 -12.63 -6.15
CA MET A 10 18.45 -14.04 -6.14
C MET A 10 18.24 -14.60 -7.54
N VAL A 11 19.26 -15.27 -8.07
CA VAL A 11 19.24 -15.86 -9.42
C VAL A 11 19.54 -17.36 -9.30
N VAL A 12 18.68 -18.19 -9.88
CA VAL A 12 18.87 -19.63 -9.99
C VAL A 12 19.92 -19.88 -11.07
N ARG A 13 20.98 -20.61 -10.71
CA ARG A 13 22.12 -20.85 -11.61
C ARG A 13 21.77 -21.72 -12.83
N GLY A 14 20.80 -22.62 -12.69
CA GLY A 14 20.45 -23.58 -13.73
C GLY A 14 19.67 -22.98 -14.90
N ASP A 15 18.65 -22.18 -14.62
CA ASP A 15 17.71 -21.65 -15.62
C ASP A 15 17.68 -20.11 -15.70
N HIS A 16 18.54 -19.43 -14.92
CA HIS A 16 18.61 -17.98 -14.82
C HIS A 16 17.30 -17.29 -14.39
N THR A 17 16.34 -18.05 -13.85
CA THR A 17 15.18 -17.45 -13.21
C THR A 17 15.63 -16.67 -11.97
N SER A 18 14.92 -15.58 -11.65
CA SER A 18 15.34 -14.69 -10.56
C SER A 18 14.16 -14.15 -9.78
N VAL A 19 14.39 -13.87 -8.50
CA VAL A 19 13.46 -13.13 -7.63
C VAL A 19 14.16 -11.91 -7.06
N ASP A 20 13.46 -10.77 -7.10
CA ASP A 20 13.89 -9.51 -6.51
C ASP A 20 13.13 -9.27 -5.20
N PHE A 21 13.85 -8.93 -4.13
CA PHE A 21 13.27 -8.54 -2.85
C PHE A 21 14.12 -7.46 -2.17
N SER A 22 13.57 -6.86 -1.12
CA SER A 22 14.28 -5.86 -0.32
C SER A 22 14.59 -6.42 1.07
N LEU A 23 15.85 -6.35 1.47
CA LEU A 23 16.33 -6.70 2.81
C LEU A 23 16.42 -5.44 3.66
N ALA A 24 15.69 -5.41 4.78
CA ALA A 24 15.81 -4.35 5.77
C ALA A 24 16.72 -4.80 6.91
N VAL A 25 17.79 -4.05 7.15
CA VAL A 25 18.67 -4.23 8.30
C VAL A 25 18.39 -3.08 9.26
N VAL A 26 17.74 -3.39 10.38
CA VAL A 26 17.27 -2.40 11.36
C VAL A 26 18.02 -2.56 12.68
N PRO A 27 18.24 -1.46 13.43
CA PRO A 27 18.78 -1.53 14.78
C PRO A 27 17.87 -2.35 15.73
N PRO A 28 18.43 -2.99 16.77
CA PRO A 28 17.63 -3.59 17.83
C PRO A 28 16.70 -2.55 18.46
N ARG A 29 15.50 -2.98 18.88
CA ARG A 29 14.47 -2.13 19.50
C ARG A 29 13.98 -0.98 18.61
N THR A 30 14.10 -1.12 17.29
CA THR A 30 13.46 -0.19 16.35
C THR A 30 11.97 -0.15 16.62
N GLU A 31 11.41 1.05 16.76
CA GLU A 31 9.97 1.23 16.91
C GLU A 31 9.29 1.20 15.53
N CYS A 32 8.20 0.45 15.42
CA CYS A 32 7.43 0.33 14.19
C CYS A 32 5.94 0.55 14.40
N VAL A 33 5.27 0.91 13.32
CA VAL A 33 3.82 1.00 13.25
C VAL A 33 3.32 0.02 12.20
N VAL A 34 2.37 -0.82 12.60
CA VAL A 34 1.79 -1.87 11.76
C VAL A 34 0.48 -1.37 11.15
N PHE A 35 0.29 -1.58 9.86
CA PHE A 35 -0.94 -1.25 9.15
C PHE A 35 -1.47 -2.46 8.39
N SER A 36 -2.62 -2.98 8.80
CA SER A 36 -3.38 -3.92 7.98
C SER A 36 -3.90 -3.20 6.75
N ILE A 37 -3.76 -3.78 5.55
CA ILE A 37 -4.30 -3.20 4.31
C ILE A 37 -5.80 -3.52 4.20
N ASP A 38 -6.17 -4.76 4.51
CA ASP A 38 -7.50 -5.30 4.24
C ASP A 38 -8.55 -4.73 5.20
N GLY A 39 -9.52 -3.99 4.65
CA GLY A 39 -10.63 -3.41 5.41
C GLY A 39 -10.26 -2.15 6.21
N SER A 40 -8.97 -1.91 6.43
CA SER A 40 -8.44 -0.73 7.11
C SER A 40 -8.23 0.43 6.12
N PHE A 41 -7.35 0.29 5.13
CA PHE A 41 -7.14 1.31 4.10
C PHE A 41 -8.19 1.23 2.99
N THR A 42 -8.62 0.02 2.67
CA THR A 42 -9.66 -0.24 1.67
C THR A 42 -11.02 -0.26 2.35
N ALA A 43 -11.99 0.47 1.80
CA ALA A 43 -13.37 0.43 2.31
C ALA A 43 -14.10 -0.89 1.99
N SER A 44 -13.56 -1.69 1.06
CA SER A 44 -14.10 -3.00 0.67
C SER A 44 -12.99 -3.96 0.22
N VAL A 45 -13.15 -5.23 0.58
CA VAL A 45 -12.44 -6.38 0.00
C VAL A 45 -13.22 -6.85 -1.23
N SER A 46 -13.10 -6.14 -2.35
CA SER A 46 -13.76 -6.64 -3.56
C SER A 46 -12.95 -7.80 -4.15
N VAL A 47 -13.60 -8.97 -4.21
CA VAL A 47 -13.17 -10.15 -4.99
C VAL A 47 -13.31 -9.89 -6.50
N THR A 48 -14.05 -8.83 -6.87
CA THR A 48 -14.46 -8.50 -8.25
C THR A 48 -13.49 -7.58 -9.02
N GLY A 49 -12.31 -7.28 -8.48
CA GLY A 49 -11.21 -6.71 -9.27
C GLY A 49 -11.31 -5.23 -9.61
N ARG A 50 -12.22 -4.46 -9.00
CA ARG A 50 -12.16 -2.98 -9.07
C ARG A 50 -11.21 -2.45 -8.01
N ASP A 51 -10.42 -1.45 -8.42
CA ASP A 51 -9.47 -0.73 -7.59
C ASP A 51 -10.14 -0.23 -6.29
N PRO A 52 -9.79 -0.76 -5.12
CA PRO A 52 -10.48 -0.41 -3.89
C PRO A 52 -10.17 1.04 -3.51
N LYS A 53 -11.24 1.82 -3.26
CA LYS A 53 -11.08 3.21 -2.81
C LYS A 53 -10.35 3.28 -1.47
N VAL A 54 -9.38 4.17 -1.40
CA VAL A 54 -8.65 4.54 -0.18
C VAL A 54 -9.55 5.35 0.74
N ARG A 55 -9.50 5.07 2.04
CA ARG A 55 -10.15 5.93 3.06
C ARG A 55 -9.41 7.27 3.18
N ALA A 56 -10.16 8.36 3.20
CA ALA A 56 -9.60 9.71 3.37
C ALA A 56 -8.76 9.82 4.64
N GLY A 57 -7.59 10.45 4.55
CA GLY A 57 -6.62 10.63 5.64
C GLY A 57 -5.74 9.41 5.95
N ALA A 58 -6.00 8.23 5.37
CA ALA A 58 -5.21 7.03 5.65
C ALA A 58 -3.72 7.20 5.28
N VAL A 59 -3.46 7.73 4.09
CA VAL A 59 -2.10 7.99 3.59
C VAL A 59 -1.37 8.98 4.51
N ASP A 60 -2.07 10.01 4.98
CA ASP A 60 -1.49 11.08 5.79
C ASP A 60 -1.14 10.61 7.20
N VAL A 61 -1.94 9.71 7.78
CA VAL A 61 -1.59 9.04 9.05
C VAL A 61 -0.32 8.22 8.90
N VAL A 62 -0.20 7.43 7.81
CA VAL A 62 1.03 6.65 7.59
C VAL A 62 2.24 7.57 7.40
N ARG A 63 2.07 8.66 6.65
CA ARG A 63 3.14 9.65 6.41
C ARG A 63 3.58 10.30 7.71
N HIS A 64 2.64 10.68 8.56
CA HIS A 64 2.91 11.25 9.89
C HIS A 64 3.79 10.33 10.73
N TRP A 65 3.46 9.04 10.82
CA TRP A 65 4.30 8.07 11.53
C TRP A 65 5.68 7.87 10.90
N GLN A 66 5.76 7.89 9.56
CA GLN A 66 7.04 7.78 8.86
C GLN A 66 7.94 9.00 9.14
N GLU A 67 7.37 10.21 9.10
CA GLU A 67 8.09 11.47 9.38
C GLU A 67 8.62 11.52 10.83
N LEU A 68 7.90 10.90 11.77
CA LEU A 68 8.35 10.70 13.15
C LEU A 68 9.46 9.64 13.30
N GLY A 69 9.84 8.95 12.22
CA GLY A 69 10.95 7.99 12.19
C GLY A 69 10.56 6.54 12.53
N TYR A 70 9.27 6.21 12.55
CA TYR A 70 8.85 4.83 12.79
C TYR A 70 9.04 3.98 11.53
N LEU A 71 9.45 2.72 11.73
CA LEU A 71 9.42 1.73 10.66
C LEU A 71 7.95 1.43 10.29
N ILE A 72 7.61 1.59 9.01
CA ILE A 72 6.27 1.29 8.51
C ILE A 72 6.22 -0.17 8.05
N VAL A 73 5.29 -0.93 8.62
CA VAL A 73 5.04 -2.34 8.27
C VAL A 73 3.59 -2.49 7.83
N TYR A 74 3.38 -2.84 6.57
CA TYR A 74 2.09 -3.20 6.02
C TYR A 74 1.88 -4.71 6.12
N ILE A 75 0.69 -5.14 6.52
CA ILE A 75 0.30 -6.54 6.55
C ILE A 75 -0.97 -6.75 5.72
N THR A 76 -1.04 -7.83 4.96
CA THR A 76 -2.24 -8.21 4.22
C THR A 76 -2.51 -9.70 4.34
N GLY A 77 -3.80 -10.05 4.39
CA GLY A 77 -4.27 -11.43 4.28
C GLY A 77 -4.37 -11.90 2.83
N ARG A 78 -3.99 -11.07 1.84
CA ARG A 78 -3.92 -11.50 0.45
C ARG A 78 -2.73 -12.44 0.23
N PRO A 79 -2.89 -13.45 -0.63
CA PRO A 79 -1.80 -14.36 -0.95
C PRO A 79 -0.67 -13.61 -1.68
N ASP A 80 0.55 -14.04 -1.46
CA ASP A 80 1.78 -13.56 -2.09
C ASP A 80 1.73 -13.50 -3.63
N MET A 81 0.97 -14.40 -4.27
CA MET A 81 0.69 -14.35 -5.72
C MET A 81 0.06 -13.02 -6.18
N GLN A 82 -0.55 -12.24 -5.26
CA GLN A 82 -1.12 -10.92 -5.53
C GLN A 82 -0.16 -9.76 -5.22
N GLN A 83 1.09 -10.03 -4.84
CA GLN A 83 2.06 -9.02 -4.40
C GLN A 83 2.17 -7.84 -5.36
N GLN A 84 2.35 -8.09 -6.65
CA GLN A 84 2.49 -7.03 -7.65
C GLN A 84 1.27 -6.10 -7.71
N ARG A 85 0.06 -6.64 -7.53
CA ARG A 85 -1.18 -5.84 -7.52
C ARG A 85 -1.26 -4.96 -6.27
N VAL A 86 -0.91 -5.51 -5.11
CA VAL A 86 -0.95 -4.75 -3.84
C VAL A 86 0.12 -3.67 -3.80
N LEU A 87 1.34 -3.97 -4.26
CA LEU A 87 2.42 -2.98 -4.34
C LEU A 87 2.11 -1.86 -5.33
N ALA A 88 1.57 -2.20 -6.51
CA ALA A 88 1.13 -1.21 -7.49
C ALA A 88 0.02 -0.31 -6.93
N TRP A 89 -0.92 -0.89 -6.17
CA TRP A 89 -1.99 -0.15 -5.52
C TRP A 89 -1.45 0.86 -4.48
N LEU A 90 -0.54 0.41 -3.60
CA LEU A 90 0.11 1.29 -2.61
C LEU A 90 0.86 2.44 -3.29
N ALA A 91 1.58 2.13 -4.37
CA ALA A 91 2.33 3.12 -5.14
C ALA A 91 1.41 4.13 -5.84
N GLN A 92 0.33 3.66 -6.48
CA GLN A 92 -0.65 4.49 -7.19
C GLN A 92 -1.34 5.49 -6.26
N HIS A 93 -1.54 5.12 -5.00
CA HIS A 93 -2.14 5.97 -3.98
C HIS A 93 -1.14 6.72 -3.10
N ASN A 94 0.14 6.73 -3.49
CA ASN A 94 1.22 7.46 -2.82
C ASN A 94 1.39 7.09 -1.33
N PHE A 95 1.18 5.82 -0.98
CA PHE A 95 1.51 5.34 0.35
C PHE A 95 3.02 5.47 0.61
N PRO A 96 3.43 5.85 1.82
CA PRO A 96 4.84 5.88 2.20
C PRO A 96 5.52 4.52 2.08
N HIS A 97 6.83 4.53 1.80
CA HIS A 97 7.64 3.31 1.75
C HIS A 97 7.67 2.56 3.08
N GLY A 98 7.47 1.25 3.01
CA GLY A 98 7.43 0.36 4.16
C GLY A 98 7.56 -1.11 3.75
N LEU A 99 7.77 -1.98 4.72
CA LEU A 99 7.81 -3.43 4.52
C LEU A 99 6.39 -3.94 4.30
N VAL A 100 6.19 -4.89 3.39
CA VAL A 100 4.86 -5.47 3.11
C VAL A 100 4.92 -6.97 3.32
N SER A 101 4.09 -7.48 4.23
CA SER A 101 3.93 -8.91 4.49
C SER A 101 2.63 -9.42 3.90
N PHE A 102 2.74 -10.54 3.20
CA PHE A 102 1.62 -11.25 2.58
C PHE A 102 1.28 -12.52 3.36
N ALA A 103 0.05 -13.00 3.22
CA ALA A 103 -0.28 -14.34 3.65
C ALA A 103 0.36 -15.35 2.70
N ASP A 104 0.65 -16.54 3.21
CA ASP A 104 1.11 -17.65 2.39
C ASP A 104 -0.02 -18.04 1.43
N GLY A 105 0.30 -18.15 0.13
CA GLY A 105 -0.64 -18.47 -0.93
C GLY A 105 -1.37 -19.80 -0.77
N LEU A 106 -0.86 -20.70 0.08
CA LEU A 106 -1.44 -22.02 0.36
C LEU A 106 -2.23 -22.08 1.67
N SER A 107 -2.19 -21.03 2.49
CA SER A 107 -2.80 -21.05 3.82
C SER A 107 -4.30 -20.76 3.78
N THR A 108 -5.05 -21.53 4.57
CA THR A 108 -6.47 -21.29 4.82
C THR A 108 -6.72 -20.36 6.01
N ASP A 109 -5.69 -19.95 6.74
CA ASP A 109 -5.78 -19.04 7.88
C ASP A 109 -4.91 -17.76 7.71
N PRO A 110 -5.37 -16.79 6.91
CA PRO A 110 -4.67 -15.53 6.72
C PRO A 110 -4.52 -14.70 8.00
N LEU A 111 -5.41 -14.86 8.99
CA LEU A 111 -5.35 -14.11 10.25
C LEU A 111 -4.27 -14.67 11.17
N GLY A 112 -4.15 -15.99 11.27
CA GLY A 112 -3.04 -16.64 11.97
C GLY A 112 -1.68 -16.26 11.39
N HIS A 113 -1.56 -16.19 10.06
CA HIS A 113 -0.32 -15.76 9.40
C HIS A 113 0.08 -14.33 9.78
N LYS A 114 -0.87 -13.39 9.86
CA LYS A 114 -0.60 -12.04 10.37
C LYS A 114 -0.08 -12.08 11.81
N ALA A 115 -0.72 -12.87 12.68
CA ALA A 115 -0.32 -12.97 14.09
C ALA A 115 1.12 -13.51 14.22
N VAL A 116 1.44 -14.59 13.51
CA VAL A 116 2.77 -15.22 13.51
C VAL A 116 3.82 -14.23 13.01
N TYR A 117 3.56 -13.52 11.91
CA TYR A 117 4.49 -12.55 11.35
C TYR A 117 4.80 -11.41 12.34
N ILE A 118 3.78 -10.76 12.92
CA ILE A 118 4.00 -9.66 13.86
C ILE A 118 4.70 -10.16 15.13
N LYS A 119 4.33 -11.36 15.60
CA LYS A 119 5.00 -12.00 16.74
C LYS A 119 6.48 -12.25 16.47
N SER A 120 6.84 -12.74 15.27
CA SER A 120 8.22 -12.94 14.86
C SER A 120 9.00 -11.61 14.78
N LEU A 121 8.38 -10.53 14.27
CA LEU A 121 8.98 -9.19 14.32
C LEU A 121 9.34 -8.75 15.74
N MET A 122 8.46 -9.05 16.71
CA MET A 122 8.67 -8.69 18.12
C MET A 122 9.72 -9.57 18.80
N GLN A 123 9.61 -10.90 18.63
CA GLN A 123 10.39 -11.88 19.40
C GLN A 123 11.74 -12.18 18.76
N ASP A 124 11.78 -12.39 17.45
CA ASP A 124 12.99 -12.84 16.74
C ASP A 124 13.83 -11.66 16.25
N HIS A 125 13.17 -10.58 15.82
CA HIS A 125 13.83 -9.39 15.27
C HIS A 125 13.94 -8.23 16.27
N GLY A 126 13.34 -8.35 17.46
CA GLY A 126 13.44 -7.35 18.53
C GLY A 126 12.87 -5.98 18.18
N VAL A 127 11.87 -5.93 17.29
CA VAL A 127 11.17 -4.71 16.88
C VAL A 127 10.05 -4.40 17.88
N LEU A 128 9.85 -3.12 18.20
CA LEU A 128 8.83 -2.68 19.15
C LEU A 128 7.61 -2.15 18.39
N ILE A 129 6.46 -2.81 18.54
CA ILE A 129 5.21 -2.31 17.97
C ILE A 129 4.69 -1.14 18.81
N HIS A 130 4.74 0.06 18.26
CA HIS A 130 4.21 1.25 18.92
C HIS A 130 2.69 1.32 18.79
N ALA A 131 2.20 1.16 17.57
CA ALA A 131 0.78 1.19 17.22
C ALA A 131 0.48 0.20 16.09
N ALA A 132 -0.75 -0.31 16.06
CA ALA A 132 -1.25 -1.22 15.05
C ALA A 132 -2.64 -0.76 14.56
N TYR A 133 -2.76 -0.54 13.26
CA TYR A 133 -3.97 -0.07 12.60
C TYR A 133 -4.63 -1.22 11.84
N GLY A 134 -5.94 -1.35 11.95
CA GLY A 134 -6.64 -2.44 11.27
C GLY A 134 -8.15 -2.29 11.17
N SER A 135 -8.77 -3.38 10.73
CA SER A 135 -10.21 -3.57 10.72
C SER A 135 -10.67 -4.38 11.93
N SER A 136 -11.98 -4.53 12.13
CA SER A 136 -12.53 -5.35 13.20
C SER A 136 -12.01 -6.80 13.23
N LYS A 137 -11.56 -7.33 12.08
CA LYS A 137 -10.97 -8.67 11.96
C LYS A 137 -9.57 -8.76 12.56
N ASP A 138 -8.85 -7.65 12.64
CA ASP A 138 -7.45 -7.61 13.10
C ASP A 138 -7.36 -7.44 14.63
N ILE A 139 -8.48 -7.18 15.33
CA ILE A 139 -8.50 -6.98 16.79
C ILE A 139 -7.98 -8.21 17.53
N SER A 140 -8.48 -9.40 17.18
CA SER A 140 -8.05 -10.65 17.80
C SER A 140 -6.58 -10.97 17.49
N VAL A 141 -6.14 -10.69 16.26
CA VAL A 141 -4.74 -10.83 15.84
C VAL A 141 -3.85 -10.02 16.77
N TYR A 142 -4.10 -8.71 16.89
CA TYR A 142 -3.31 -7.81 17.73
C TYR A 142 -3.40 -8.12 19.22
N SER A 143 -4.58 -8.51 19.71
CA SER A 143 -4.77 -8.84 21.12
C SER A 143 -4.06 -10.14 21.50
N SER A 144 -4.09 -11.16 20.63
CA SER A 144 -3.46 -12.47 20.88
C SER A 144 -1.93 -12.43 20.95
N ILE A 145 -1.32 -11.44 20.30
CA ILE A 145 0.14 -11.20 20.37
C ILE A 145 0.53 -10.25 21.51
N GLY A 146 -0.42 -9.82 22.34
CA GLY A 146 -0.19 -9.03 23.54
C GLY A 146 -0.11 -7.51 23.32
N LEU A 147 -0.62 -6.98 22.20
CA LEU A 147 -0.72 -5.52 22.05
C LEU A 147 -1.77 -4.96 23.00
N ARG A 148 -1.45 -3.84 23.64
CA ARG A 148 -2.36 -3.16 24.57
C ARG A 148 -3.48 -2.47 23.80
N PRO A 149 -4.69 -2.34 24.38
CA PRO A 149 -5.82 -1.68 23.71
C PRO A 149 -5.52 -0.26 23.20
N ASN A 150 -4.69 0.50 23.92
CA ASN A 150 -4.29 1.85 23.53
C ASN A 150 -3.29 1.90 22.34
N GLN A 151 -2.75 0.77 21.93
CA GLN A 151 -1.89 0.63 20.76
C GLN A 151 -2.67 0.13 19.54
N ILE A 152 -3.91 -0.33 19.72
CA ILE A 152 -4.72 -0.93 18.67
C ILE A 152 -5.75 0.10 18.18
N PHE A 153 -5.64 0.51 16.91
CA PHE A 153 -6.53 1.48 16.29
C PHE A 153 -7.35 0.82 15.19
N ILE A 154 -8.68 0.89 15.31
CA ILE A 154 -9.57 0.16 14.40
C ILE A 154 -10.51 1.11 13.68
N VAL A 155 -10.60 0.94 12.36
CA VAL A 155 -11.50 1.71 11.51
C VAL A 155 -12.69 0.87 11.09
N GLY A 156 -13.86 1.52 11.00
CA GLY A 156 -15.10 0.90 10.52
C GLY A 156 -15.97 0.37 11.66
N LYS A 157 -16.92 -0.51 11.30
CA LYS A 157 -17.89 -1.04 12.26
C LYS A 157 -17.24 -2.08 13.17
N VAL A 158 -17.23 -1.81 14.47
CA VAL A 158 -16.72 -2.70 15.52
C VAL A 158 -17.90 -3.12 16.41
N SER A 159 -17.93 -4.39 16.84
CA SER A 159 -18.93 -4.86 17.80
C SER A 159 -18.65 -4.30 19.19
N LYS A 160 -19.70 -4.06 20.00
CA LYS A 160 -19.58 -3.55 21.37
C LYS A 160 -18.61 -4.40 22.23
N LYS A 161 -18.57 -5.72 22.00
CA LYS A 161 -17.66 -6.65 22.70
C LYS A 161 -16.18 -6.29 22.55
N HIS A 162 -15.79 -5.71 21.42
CA HIS A 162 -14.40 -5.44 21.10
C HIS A 162 -13.95 -4.00 21.39
N HIS A 163 -14.85 -3.12 21.84
CA HIS A 163 -14.50 -1.72 22.12
C HIS A 163 -13.50 -1.57 23.27
N GLN A 164 -13.50 -2.48 24.24
CA GLN A 164 -12.54 -2.44 25.35
C GLN A 164 -11.14 -2.93 24.93
N GLN A 165 -11.03 -3.58 23.77
CA GLN A 165 -9.79 -4.18 23.27
C GLN A 165 -9.07 -3.30 22.26
N SER A 166 -9.65 -2.16 21.87
CA SER A 166 -9.09 -1.29 20.84
C SER A 166 -9.66 0.12 20.89
N THR A 167 -8.88 1.10 20.44
CA THR A 167 -9.36 2.45 20.14
C THR A 167 -10.07 2.46 18.78
N VAL A 168 -11.38 2.69 18.79
CA VAL A 168 -12.19 2.75 17.56
C VAL A 168 -12.17 4.15 16.96
N LEU A 169 -11.73 4.28 15.72
CA LEU A 169 -11.66 5.53 14.97
C LEU A 169 -13.01 5.79 14.27
N MET A 170 -14.00 6.24 15.04
CA MET A 170 -15.37 6.47 14.55
C MET A 170 -15.44 7.54 13.45
N GLU A 171 -14.73 8.65 13.66
CA GLU A 171 -14.63 9.77 12.71
C GLU A 171 -13.60 9.53 11.59
N GLY A 172 -12.99 8.33 11.55
CA GLY A 172 -12.02 7.93 10.54
C GLY A 172 -10.61 8.49 10.73
N TYR A 173 -9.78 8.33 9.70
CA TYR A 173 -8.34 8.66 9.78
C TYR A 173 -8.05 10.16 9.83
N ALA A 174 -8.86 11.00 9.19
CA ALA A 174 -8.62 12.45 9.17
C ALA A 174 -8.75 13.08 10.57
N ALA A 175 -9.81 12.73 11.32
CA ALA A 175 -9.97 13.17 12.70
C ALA A 175 -8.90 12.58 13.63
N HIS A 176 -8.53 11.30 13.40
CA HIS A 176 -7.44 10.67 14.13
C HIS A 176 -6.10 11.38 13.90
N LEU A 177 -5.80 11.78 12.66
CA LEU A 177 -4.59 12.54 12.34
C LEU A 177 -4.53 13.87 13.12
N ALA A 178 -5.64 14.60 13.18
CA ALA A 178 -5.72 15.83 13.96
C ALA A 178 -5.42 15.58 15.45
N SER A 179 -5.89 14.45 16.00
CA SER A 179 -5.54 14.03 17.36
C SER A 179 -4.05 13.70 17.50
N LEU A 180 -3.45 12.98 16.55
CA LEU A 180 -2.01 12.66 16.58
C LEU A 180 -1.12 13.91 16.49
N MET A 181 -1.54 14.91 15.72
CA MET A 181 -0.82 16.19 15.57
C MET A 181 -1.01 17.13 16.77
N SER A 182 -2.02 16.90 17.60
CA SER A 182 -2.21 17.67 18.83
C SER A 182 -1.10 17.40 19.86
N HIS A 183 -0.89 18.34 20.78
CA HIS A 183 0.13 18.22 21.82
C HIS A 183 -0.05 16.94 22.64
N GLY A 184 0.96 16.07 22.61
CA GLY A 184 0.94 14.77 23.30
C GLY A 184 0.23 13.64 22.55
N GLY A 185 -0.30 13.90 21.35
CA GLY A 185 -0.98 12.89 20.53
C GLY A 185 -0.04 11.91 19.84
N SER A 186 1.19 12.32 19.56
CA SER A 186 2.25 11.46 19.03
C SER A 186 3.63 11.94 19.48
N ARG A 187 4.63 11.07 19.36
CA ARG A 187 6.03 11.40 19.65
C ARG A 187 6.97 10.84 18.60
N PRO A 188 8.15 11.44 18.37
CA PRO A 188 9.19 10.84 17.56
C PRO A 188 9.56 9.44 18.06
N ALA A 189 9.96 8.57 17.11
CA ALA A 189 10.47 7.25 17.42
C ALA A 189 11.74 7.37 18.29
N GLN A 190 11.81 6.56 19.34
CA GLN A 190 12.95 6.51 20.24
C GLN A 190 13.99 5.52 19.72
N GLY A 191 15.25 5.94 19.69
CA GLY A 191 16.38 5.15 19.19
C GLY A 191 17.00 5.72 17.91
N ASN A 192 17.83 4.93 17.21
CA ASN A 192 18.52 5.33 15.99
C ASN A 192 17.58 5.35 14.77
N ALA A 193 16.51 6.15 14.87
CA ALA A 193 15.35 6.18 13.98
C ALA A 193 15.55 6.88 12.63
N ARG A 194 16.76 7.34 12.30
CA ARG A 194 17.07 7.89 10.97
C ARG A 194 17.35 6.79 9.95
N MET A 195 16.48 5.79 9.91
CA MET A 195 16.30 4.95 8.73
C MET A 195 15.44 5.73 7.75
N VAL A 196 16.02 6.74 7.09
CA VAL A 196 15.31 7.36 5.98
C VAL A 196 15.23 6.27 4.90
N LEU A 197 14.06 5.67 4.73
CA LEU A 197 13.74 4.79 3.60
C LEU A 197 13.67 5.68 2.34
N VAL A 198 14.78 6.34 2.00
CA VAL A 198 14.91 7.13 0.77
C VAL A 198 14.91 6.13 -0.36
N PRO A 199 13.96 6.21 -1.29
CA PRO A 199 13.97 5.33 -2.44
C PRO A 199 15.13 5.76 -3.34
N ARG A 200 16.12 4.88 -3.52
CA ARG A 200 16.78 4.83 -4.84
C ARG A 200 15.97 3.99 -5.83
N SER A 201 14.91 3.34 -5.38
CA SER A 201 13.98 2.59 -6.22
C SER A 201 12.62 2.59 -5.52
N GLY A 202 11.59 3.12 -6.18
CA GLY A 202 10.23 3.12 -5.64
C GLY A 202 9.69 1.70 -5.43
N PHE A 203 8.42 1.59 -5.00
CA PHE A 203 7.70 0.32 -4.87
C PHE A 203 7.62 -0.51 -6.16
N GLY A 204 8.03 0.05 -7.29
CA GLY A 204 8.34 -0.69 -8.50
C GLY A 204 9.73 -1.31 -8.39
N HIS A 205 9.82 -2.54 -7.89
CA HIS A 205 10.85 -3.44 -8.41
C HIS A 205 10.61 -3.55 -9.92
N SER A 206 11.69 -3.43 -10.70
CA SER A 206 11.65 -3.40 -12.16
C SER A 206 11.08 -4.71 -12.70
N ALA A 207 9.74 -4.83 -12.72
CA ALA A 207 9.08 -5.57 -13.76
C ALA A 207 9.49 -4.84 -15.02
N SER A 208 10.39 -5.45 -15.79
CA SER A 208 10.74 -4.99 -17.11
C SER A 208 9.45 -4.68 -17.86
N ILE A 209 9.11 -3.39 -17.94
CA ILE A 209 8.14 -2.89 -18.90
C ILE A 209 8.82 -3.17 -20.23
N ARG A 210 8.58 -4.37 -20.79
CA ARG A 210 8.67 -4.58 -22.23
C ARG A 210 7.62 -3.63 -22.81
N ARG A 211 8.07 -2.40 -23.04
CA ARG A 211 7.41 -1.39 -23.84
C ARG A 211 7.25 -2.03 -25.20
N ARG A 212 6.16 -2.78 -25.42
CA ARG A 212 5.71 -3.14 -26.76
C ARG A 212 5.41 -1.81 -27.43
N ARG A 213 6.43 -1.24 -28.09
CA ARG A 213 6.27 -0.18 -29.08
C ARG A 213 5.51 -0.79 -30.24
N SER A 214 4.19 -0.92 -30.10
CA SER A 214 3.30 -0.96 -31.25
C SER A 214 3.06 0.49 -31.64
N ALA A 215 3.99 1.04 -32.42
CA ALA A 215 3.78 2.33 -33.06
C ALA A 215 2.73 2.13 -34.18
N LYS A 216 1.45 2.42 -33.88
CA LYS A 216 0.51 2.74 -34.96
C LYS A 216 0.71 4.21 -35.30
N ARG A 217 1.35 4.46 -36.46
CA ARG A 217 1.47 5.78 -37.07
C ARG A 217 0.08 6.36 -37.31
N THR A 218 -0.26 7.44 -36.62
CA THR A 218 -1.37 8.32 -37.01
C THR A 218 -0.85 9.22 -38.13
N ILE A 219 -1.42 9.09 -39.32
CA ILE A 219 -1.12 9.93 -40.48
C ILE A 219 -1.96 11.20 -40.31
N SER A 220 -1.31 12.33 -40.00
CA SER A 220 -1.93 13.65 -40.03
C SER A 220 -2.06 14.12 -41.48
N PHE A 221 -3.28 14.32 -41.96
CA PHE A 221 -3.55 15.03 -43.22
C PHE A 221 -3.44 16.55 -42.99
N PRO A 222 -2.70 17.31 -43.81
CA PRO A 222 -2.75 18.76 -43.77
C PRO A 222 -3.90 19.29 -44.64
N ALA A 223 -4.49 20.40 -44.20
CA ALA A 223 -5.49 21.16 -44.94
C ALA A 223 -4.80 22.08 -45.97
N SER A 224 -5.36 22.15 -47.18
CA SER A 224 -5.17 23.27 -48.11
C SER A 224 -6.34 23.39 -49.09
N SER A 225 -6.69 24.63 -49.39
CA SER A 225 -7.91 25.14 -50.03
C SER A 225 -7.83 25.36 -51.55
N LEU A 226 -8.90 24.95 -52.29
CA LEU A 226 -9.54 25.50 -53.53
C LEU A 226 -8.74 25.65 -54.86
N PRO A 227 -9.40 25.84 -56.05
CA PRO A 227 -10.18 24.90 -56.89
C PRO A 227 -9.60 24.81 -58.36
N PRO A 228 -10.27 24.16 -59.35
CA PRO A 228 -11.13 24.92 -60.28
C PRO A 228 -12.34 24.16 -60.90
N ASN A 229 -13.19 24.97 -61.54
CA ASN A 229 -14.39 24.69 -62.34
C ASN A 229 -14.29 23.56 -63.37
N TYR A 230 -15.39 22.83 -63.59
CA TYR A 230 -15.96 22.63 -64.93
C TYR A 230 -17.49 22.44 -64.84
N THR A 231 -18.17 23.15 -65.75
CA THR A 231 -19.61 23.34 -65.93
C THR A 231 -20.26 22.22 -66.74
N SER A 232 -21.51 21.84 -66.43
CA SER A 232 -22.55 21.52 -67.43
C SER A 232 -23.96 21.42 -66.82
N GLU A 233 -24.73 22.49 -67.05
CA GLU A 233 -26.16 22.61 -67.38
C GLU A 233 -27.29 21.68 -66.87
N MET A 234 -28.30 22.36 -66.30
CA MET A 234 -29.76 22.31 -66.52
C MET A 234 -30.57 20.99 -66.39
N LYS A 235 -31.46 20.95 -65.39
CA LYS A 235 -32.92 21.22 -65.54
C LYS A 235 -33.68 21.16 -64.19
N LYS A 236 -34.37 22.25 -63.84
CA LYS A 236 -35.62 22.29 -63.05
C LYS A 236 -36.80 22.28 -64.07
N PRO A 237 -38.09 22.11 -63.72
CA PRO A 237 -38.78 22.37 -62.43
C PRO A 237 -39.70 21.16 -62.03
N ASP A 238 -40.55 21.12 -61.00
CA ASP A 238 -41.60 22.04 -60.55
C ASP A 238 -42.09 21.76 -59.13
N ARG A 239 -42.79 22.76 -58.58
CA ARG A 239 -43.47 22.83 -57.28
C ARG A 239 -44.75 21.98 -57.23
N LEU A 240 -45.05 21.43 -56.05
CA LEU A 240 -46.22 21.76 -55.21
C LEU A 240 -45.97 21.25 -53.79
#